data_AF-A0AAD8XVP1-F1
#
_entry.id   AF-A0AAD8XVP1-F1
#
_cell.length_a   1.000
_cell.length_b   1.000
_cell.length_c   1.000
_cell.angle_alpha   90.00
_cell.angle_beta   90.00
_cell.angle_gamma   90.00
#
_symmetry.space_group_name_H-M   'P 1'
#
loop_
_entity.id
_entity.type
_entity.pdbx_description
1 polymer ?
#
loop_
_entity_poly.entity_id
_entity_poly.type
_entity_poly.pdbx_seq_one_letter_code
_entity_poly.pdbx_strand_id
1 'polypeptide(L)'
;MTTIMPMKKFLVKRTIPGAGSMTPAQLNEAGCGSRKLNDELGCKCVWINSFVVPNGTYCIYAAYSKEDVECHAKCLTPNEGYEVTEIVGTLDVTGSYLRNDDCCAGEKQAAKEASAESGYAPVQEKLSAGQ
;
A
#
# COMPACT_ATOMS: atom_id res chain seq x y z
N MET A 1 -7.51 30.20 -17.54
CA MET A 1 -8.21 29.22 -16.69
C MET A 1 -7.27 28.04 -16.48
N THR A 2 -6.63 27.95 -15.32
CA THR A 2 -5.74 26.81 -15.02
C THR A 2 -6.62 25.65 -14.57
N THR A 3 -6.78 24.63 -15.40
CA THR A 3 -7.45 23.39 -15.02
C THR A 3 -6.64 22.75 -13.90
N ILE A 4 -7.15 22.79 -12.67
CA ILE A 4 -6.65 21.98 -11.56
C ILE A 4 -7.01 20.52 -11.85
N MET A 5 -6.16 19.84 -12.60
CA MET A 5 -6.25 18.39 -12.73
C MET A 5 -5.97 17.78 -11.35
N PRO A 6 -6.79 16.86 -10.84
CA PRO A 6 -6.48 16.21 -9.56
C PRO A 6 -5.22 15.37 -9.72
N MET A 7 -4.31 15.43 -8.74
CA MET A 7 -3.16 14.54 -8.72
C MET A 7 -3.64 13.10 -8.52
N LYS A 8 -3.24 12.23 -9.45
CA LYS A 8 -3.49 10.79 -9.42
C LYS A 8 -2.32 10.07 -8.76
N LYS A 9 -2.58 8.89 -8.21
CA LYS A 9 -1.54 8.04 -7.64
C LYS A 9 -1.11 7.00 -8.67
N PHE A 10 0.19 6.75 -8.74
CA PHE A 10 0.80 5.77 -9.63
C PHE A 10 1.71 4.86 -8.82
N LEU A 11 1.62 3.57 -9.11
CA LEU A 11 2.51 2.53 -8.61
C LEU A 11 3.59 2.27 -9.65
N VAL A 12 4.85 2.41 -9.24
CA VAL A 12 6.02 2.07 -10.05
C VAL A 12 6.64 0.81 -9.49
N LYS A 13 6.56 -0.29 -10.22
CA LYS A 13 7.25 -1.54 -9.91
C LYS A 13 8.59 -1.55 -10.63
N ARG A 14 9.65 -1.84 -9.89
CA ARG A 14 11.01 -2.03 -10.42
C ARG A 14 11.53 -3.39 -9.98
N THR A 15 12.10 -4.13 -10.92
CA THR A 15 12.86 -5.34 -10.59
C THR A 15 14.28 -4.90 -10.25
N ILE A 16 14.76 -5.28 -9.07
CA ILE A 16 16.11 -4.98 -8.58
C ILE A 16 16.56 -6.23 -7.80
N PRO A 17 17.34 -7.14 -8.41
CA PRO A 17 17.81 -8.36 -7.76
C PRO A 17 18.51 -8.05 -6.43
N GLY A 18 18.11 -8.73 -5.36
CA GLY A 18 18.72 -8.55 -4.04
C GLY A 18 18.37 -7.24 -3.32
N ALA A 19 17.39 -6.46 -3.79
CA ALA A 19 16.92 -5.25 -3.12
C ALA A 19 16.53 -5.48 -1.65
N GLY A 20 16.01 -6.65 -1.30
CA GLY A 20 15.67 -6.99 0.08
C GLY A 20 16.88 -7.13 1.02
N SER A 21 18.09 -7.22 0.48
CA SER A 21 19.33 -7.26 1.27
C SER A 21 19.97 -5.88 1.43
N MET A 22 19.35 -4.82 0.89
CA MET A 22 19.85 -3.46 1.05
C MET A 22 19.77 -3.02 2.50
N THR A 23 20.87 -2.43 2.99
CA THR A 23 20.95 -1.84 4.31
C THR A 23 20.11 -0.55 4.40
N PRO A 24 19.71 -0.11 5.60
CA PRO A 24 19.04 1.17 5.78
C PRO A 24 19.80 2.37 5.20
N ALA A 25 21.14 2.34 5.24
CA ALA A 25 21.98 3.37 4.65
C ALA A 25 21.86 3.40 3.11
N GLN A 26 21.90 2.23 2.47
CA GLN A 26 21.73 2.11 1.02
C GLN A 26 20.33 2.52 0.56
N LEU A 27 19.29 2.20 1.35
CA LEU A 27 17.93 2.65 1.08
C LEU A 27 17.79 4.18 1.21
N ASN A 28 18.47 4.77 2.21
CA ASN A 28 18.50 6.22 2.37
C ASN A 28 19.20 6.91 1.19
N GLU A 29 20.34 6.37 0.76
CA GLU A 29 21.09 6.87 -0.40
C GLU A 29 20.25 6.78 -1.69
N ALA A 30 19.58 5.66 -1.92
CA ALA A 30 18.66 5.49 -3.05
C ALA A 30 17.52 6.52 -3.03
N GLY A 31 16.94 6.77 -1.85
CA GLY A 31 15.91 7.82 -1.67
C GLY A 31 16.45 9.23 -1.91
N CYS A 32 17.68 9.53 -1.52
CA CYS A 32 18.33 10.80 -1.81
C CYS A 32 18.58 10.99 -3.31
N GLY A 33 19.07 9.94 -3.99
CA GLY A 33 19.27 9.94 -5.44
C GLY A 33 17.97 10.16 -6.21
N SER A 34 16.89 9.48 -5.80
CA SER A 34 15.56 9.65 -6.41
C SER A 34 15.04 11.09 -6.25
N ARG A 35 15.16 11.70 -5.07
CA ARG A 35 14.73 13.10 -4.87
C ARG A 35 15.53 14.07 -5.73
N LYS A 36 16.86 13.92 -5.75
CA LYS A 36 17.75 14.76 -6.56
C LYS A 36 17.40 14.68 -8.06
N LEU A 37 17.13 13.48 -8.58
CA LEU A 37 16.72 13.30 -9.97
C LEU A 37 15.37 13.96 -10.28
N ASN A 38 14.43 13.94 -9.33
CA ASN A 38 13.14 14.61 -9.52
C ASN A 38 13.34 16.13 -9.69
N ASP A 39 14.24 16.72 -8.89
CA ASP A 39 14.58 18.14 -8.96
C ASP A 39 15.35 18.49 -10.25
N GLU A 40 16.29 17.64 -10.68
CA GLU A 40 17.12 17.87 -11.87
C GLU A 40 16.34 17.72 -13.19
N LEU A 41 15.41 16.76 -13.25
CA LEU A 41 14.62 16.49 -14.46
C LEU A 41 13.36 17.36 -14.57
N GLY A 42 12.98 18.04 -13.48
CA GLY A 42 11.73 18.78 -13.39
C GLY A 42 10.49 17.90 -13.60
N CYS A 43 10.59 16.59 -13.34
CA CYS A 43 9.46 15.69 -13.46
C CYS A 43 8.38 16.15 -12.45
N LYS A 44 7.13 16.33 -12.91
CA LYS A 44 6.03 16.83 -12.07
C LYS A 44 5.37 15.71 -11.27
N CYS A 45 6.19 14.94 -10.57
CA CYS A 45 5.73 13.86 -9.70
C CYS A 45 6.26 14.05 -8.28
N VAL A 46 5.51 13.56 -7.31
CA VAL A 46 5.85 13.59 -5.89
C VAL A 46 5.96 12.16 -5.39
N TRP A 47 7.12 11.80 -4.86
CA TRP A 47 7.32 10.50 -4.24
C TRP A 47 6.63 10.44 -2.87
N ILE A 48 5.78 9.43 -2.65
CA ILE A 48 4.99 9.28 -1.42
C ILE A 48 5.66 8.26 -0.49
N ASN A 49 5.84 7.03 -0.95
CA ASN A 49 6.52 5.97 -0.20
C ASN A 49 7.04 4.89 -1.14
N SER A 50 7.89 4.01 -0.61
CA SER A 50 8.41 2.84 -1.31
C SER A 50 8.34 1.62 -0.41
N PHE A 51 7.96 0.49 -1.00
CA PHE A 51 8.05 -0.82 -0.39
C PHE A 51 9.18 -1.58 -1.07
N VAL A 52 10.05 -2.18 -0.26
CA VAL A 52 11.17 -2.99 -0.74
C VAL A 52 10.77 -4.46 -0.58
N VAL A 53 10.91 -5.21 -1.65
CA VAL A 53 10.71 -6.66 -1.67
C VAL A 53 12.04 -7.34 -2.02
N PRO A 54 12.18 -8.67 -1.84
CA PRO A 54 13.45 -9.35 -2.03
C PRO A 54 14.19 -9.01 -3.34
N ASN A 55 13.44 -8.89 -4.44
CA ASN A 55 13.98 -8.66 -5.78
C ASN A 55 13.39 -7.43 -6.48
N GLY A 56 13.01 -6.40 -5.72
CA GLY A 56 12.48 -5.20 -6.34
C GLY A 56 11.93 -4.17 -5.37
N THR A 57 11.35 -3.13 -5.95
CA THR A 57 10.72 -2.04 -5.21
C THR A 57 9.38 -1.67 -5.82
N TYR A 58 8.43 -1.30 -4.97
CA TYR A 58 7.14 -0.75 -5.33
C TYR A 58 7.05 0.66 -4.78
N CYS A 59 7.04 1.65 -5.66
CA CYS A 59 7.09 3.06 -5.27
C CYS A 59 5.77 3.73 -5.64
N ILE A 60 5.16 4.45 -4.69
CA ILE A 60 3.96 5.22 -4.95
C ILE A 60 4.35 6.66 -5.24
N TYR A 61 3.85 7.18 -6.37
CA TYR A 61 4.00 8.58 -6.77
C TYR A 61 2.64 9.24 -6.92
N ALA A 62 2.57 10.54 -6.66
CA ALA A 62 1.45 11.39 -7.04
C ALA A 62 1.87 12.28 -8.22
N ALA A 63 1.10 12.30 -9.29
CA ALA A 63 1.38 13.11 -10.48
C ALA A 63 0.10 13.47 -11.24
N TYR A 64 0.19 14.41 -12.18
CA TYR A 64 -0.95 14.79 -13.02
C TYR A 64 -1.15 13.83 -14.19
N SER A 65 -0.08 13.20 -14.67
CA SER A 65 -0.14 12.22 -15.75
C SER A 65 0.84 11.06 -15.55
N LYS A 66 0.68 10.00 -16.34
CA LYS A 66 1.57 8.83 -16.31
C LYS A 66 2.96 9.19 -16.82
N GLU A 67 3.04 10.07 -17.81
CA GLU A 67 4.27 10.54 -18.45
C GLU A 67 5.20 11.24 -17.44
N ASP A 68 4.64 12.02 -16.51
CA ASP A 68 5.38 12.68 -15.43
C ASP A 68 6.08 11.66 -14.51
N VAL A 69 5.48 10.49 -14.29
CA VAL A 69 6.06 9.42 -13.47
C VAL A 69 7.04 8.57 -14.28
N GLU A 70 6.75 8.34 -15.57
CA GLU A 70 7.65 7.62 -16.47
C GLU A 70 8.97 8.37 -16.68
N CYS A 71 8.95 9.71 -16.73
CA CYS A 71 10.13 10.57 -16.72
C CYS A 71 11.11 10.16 -15.62
N HIS A 72 10.60 10.03 -14.40
CA HIS A 72 11.39 9.63 -13.24
C HIS A 72 11.80 8.15 -13.27
N ALA A 73 10.90 7.25 -13.69
CA ALA A 73 11.15 5.81 -13.71
C ALA A 73 12.21 5.38 -14.73
N LYS A 74 12.22 6.01 -15.92
CA LYS A 74 13.20 5.74 -16.99
C LYS A 74 14.63 6.04 -16.57
N CYS A 75 14.86 7.15 -15.87
CA CYS A 75 16.20 7.57 -15.48
C CYS A 75 16.82 6.69 -14.38
N LEU A 76 16.00 6.16 -13.47
CA LEU A 76 16.49 5.31 -12.37
C LEU A 76 16.74 3.86 -12.77
N THR A 77 16.10 3.36 -13.83
CA THR A 77 16.11 1.93 -14.17
C THR A 77 16.24 1.73 -15.69
N PRO A 78 17.40 2.06 -16.28
CA PRO A 78 17.59 1.94 -17.73
C PRO A 78 17.65 0.48 -18.23
N ASN A 79 18.01 -0.49 -17.37
CA ASN A 79 18.42 -1.83 -17.82
C ASN A 79 17.59 -3.02 -17.30
N GLU A 80 16.69 -2.85 -16.31
CA GLU A 80 16.00 -3.98 -15.63
C GLU A 80 14.46 -3.96 -15.76
N GLY A 81 13.93 -3.03 -16.53
CA GLY A 81 12.49 -2.90 -16.76
C GLY A 81 11.73 -2.32 -15.57
N TYR A 82 10.79 -1.43 -15.86
CA TYR A 82 9.88 -0.86 -14.87
C TYR A 82 8.46 -0.91 -15.42
N GLU A 83 7.49 -0.98 -14.52
CA GLU A 83 6.07 -0.95 -14.84
C GLU A 83 5.41 0.19 -14.07
N VAL A 84 4.63 1.02 -14.77
CA VAL A 84 3.87 2.13 -14.16
C VAL A 84 2.39 1.86 -14.32
N THR A 85 1.69 1.82 -13.19
CA THR A 85 0.25 1.51 -13.12
C THR A 85 -0.47 2.57 -12.31
N GLU A 86 -1.62 3.06 -12.78
CA GLU A 86 -2.45 3.99 -12.01
C GLU A 86 -3.12 3.25 -10.84
N ILE A 87 -3.04 3.82 -9.64
CA ILE A 87 -3.74 3.31 -8.46
C ILE A 87 -5.14 3.93 -8.46
N VAL A 88 -6.13 3.14 -8.84
CA VAL A 88 -7.55 3.57 -8.91
C VAL A 88 -8.23 3.60 -7.54
N GLY A 89 -7.67 2.92 -6.54
CA GLY A 89 -8.21 2.84 -5.19
C GLY A 89 -7.21 2.21 -4.23
N THR A 90 -7.43 2.39 -2.93
CA THR A 90 -6.64 1.77 -1.86
C THR A 90 -7.59 1.07 -0.91
N LEU A 91 -7.37 -0.22 -0.69
CA LEU A 91 -8.09 -1.00 0.32
C LEU A 91 -7.23 -1.01 1.59
N ASP A 92 -7.63 -0.21 2.58
CA ASP A 92 -7.00 -0.20 3.90
C ASP A 92 -7.97 -0.80 4.92
N VAL A 93 -7.68 -2.04 5.33
CA VAL A 93 -8.48 -2.77 6.32
C VAL A 93 -8.19 -2.36 7.77
N THR A 94 -7.14 -1.57 7.98
CA THR A 94 -6.71 -1.07 9.30
C THR A 94 -7.02 0.41 9.51
N GLY A 95 -7.21 1.15 8.43
CA GLY A 95 -7.62 2.55 8.40
C GLY A 95 -9.12 2.71 8.64
N SER A 96 -9.50 3.92 9.05
CA SER A 96 -10.83 4.34 9.50
C SER A 96 -12.00 4.10 8.53
N TYR A 97 -11.77 3.53 7.35
CA TYR A 97 -12.81 3.23 6.37
C TYR A 97 -13.50 1.88 6.60
N LEU A 98 -12.86 0.94 7.31
CA LEU A 98 -13.47 -0.34 7.73
C LEU A 98 -13.69 -0.43 9.24
N ARG A 99 -13.77 0.71 9.93
CA ARG A 99 -14.32 0.76 11.29
C ARG A 99 -15.84 0.75 11.33
N ASN A 100 -16.48 0.33 10.24
CA ASN A 100 -17.85 -0.12 10.27
C ASN A 100 -17.80 -1.64 10.28
N ASP A 101 -18.34 -2.23 11.35
CA ASP A 101 -18.54 -3.65 11.58
C ASP A 101 -19.33 -4.38 10.46
N ASP A 102 -19.60 -3.72 9.34
CA ASP A 102 -20.43 -4.14 8.22
C ASP A 102 -19.76 -5.21 7.35
N CYS A 103 -18.42 -5.28 7.33
CA CYS A 103 -17.71 -6.27 6.50
C CYS A 103 -17.89 -7.71 7.01
N CYS A 104 -18.13 -7.88 8.33
CA CYS A 104 -18.39 -9.19 8.97
C CYS A 104 -19.82 -9.31 9.52
N ALA A 105 -20.69 -8.33 9.28
CA ALA A 105 -22.07 -8.34 9.81
C ALA A 105 -22.88 -9.53 9.25
N GLY A 106 -22.65 -9.92 7.99
CA GLY A 106 -23.29 -11.08 7.38
C GLY A 106 -22.88 -12.43 7.99
N GLU A 107 -21.63 -12.56 8.45
CA GLU A 107 -21.14 -13.79 9.10
C GLU A 107 -21.60 -13.91 10.56
N LYS A 108 -21.75 -12.78 11.27
CA LYS A 108 -22.22 -12.77 12.67
C LYS A 108 -23.71 -13.12 12.82
N GLN A 109 -24.53 -12.83 11.80
CA GLN A 109 -25.95 -13.22 11.78
C GLN A 109 -26.10 -14.74 11.60
N ALA A 110 -25.38 -15.33 10.64
CA ALA A 110 -25.43 -16.78 10.38
C ALA A 110 -24.91 -17.62 11.55
N ALA A 111 -23.87 -17.16 12.26
CA ALA A 111 -23.36 -17.85 13.44
C ALA A 111 -24.32 -17.80 14.64
N LYS A 112 -25.09 -16.71 14.80
CA LYS A 112 -26.12 -16.60 15.85
C LYS A 112 -27.31 -17.50 15.58
N GLU A 113 -27.78 -17.56 14.34
CA GLU A 113 -28.91 -18.40 13.93
C GLU A 113 -28.56 -19.90 14.03
N ALA A 114 -27.33 -20.30 13.67
CA ALA A 114 -26.84 -21.67 13.87
C ALA A 114 -26.66 -22.08 15.34
N SER A 115 -26.34 -21.12 16.23
CA SER A 115 -26.22 -21.38 17.68
C SER A 115 -27.59 -21.50 18.38
N ALA A 116 -28.63 -20.86 17.84
CA ALA A 116 -29.98 -20.93 18.38
C ALA A 116 -30.67 -22.27 18.07
N GLU A 117 -30.30 -22.93 16.97
CA GLU A 117 -30.93 -24.18 16.53
C GLU A 117 -30.24 -25.45 17.08
N SER A 118 -28.98 -25.37 17.54
CA SER A 118 -28.24 -26.53 18.08
C SER A 118 -28.39 -26.75 19.59
N GLY A 119 -29.11 -25.90 20.31
CA GLY A 119 -29.44 -26.11 21.74
C GLY A 119 -28.24 -26.22 22.69
N TYR A 120 -27.05 -25.74 22.30
CA TYR A 120 -25.86 -25.83 23.13
C TYR A 120 -25.65 -24.56 23.97
N ALA A 121 -25.99 -24.62 25.26
CA ALA A 121 -25.66 -23.57 26.22
C ALA A 121 -24.15 -23.60 26.53
N PRO A 122 -23.41 -22.48 26.41
CA PRO A 122 -22.00 -22.44 26.76
C PRO A 122 -21.79 -22.61 28.26
N VAL A 123 -20.98 -23.60 28.65
CA VAL A 123 -20.55 -23.88 30.03
C VAL A 123 -19.52 -22.84 30.45
N GLN A 124 -19.94 -21.66 30.89
CA GLN A 124 -19.04 -20.68 31.53
C GLN A 124 -19.63 -19.98 32.75
N GLU A 125 -20.20 -20.76 33.67
CA GLU A 125 -20.41 -20.25 35.03
C GLU A 125 -20.34 -21.40 36.03
N LYS A 126 -19.12 -21.75 36.51
CA LYS A 126 -18.82 -22.33 37.85
C LYS A 126 -17.29 -22.46 38.06
N LEU A 127 -16.53 -21.37 38.00
CA LEU A 127 -15.17 -21.31 38.55
C LEU A 127 -14.88 -19.88 39.07
N SER A 128 -15.68 -19.41 40.03
CA SER A 128 -15.31 -18.32 40.96
C SER A 128 -16.36 -18.16 42.06
N ALA A 129 -16.49 -19.19 42.90
CA ALA A 129 -17.09 -19.05 44.22
C ALA A 129 -16.44 -20.07 45.14
N GLY A 130 -15.30 -19.68 45.71
CA GLY A 130 -14.45 -20.54 46.52
C GLY A 130 -13.26 -19.77 47.08
N GLN A 131 -13.56 -18.69 47.81
CA GLN A 131 -12.85 -18.22 49.02
C GLN A 131 -13.59 -17.03 49.60
#